data_AF-A0A938SZS3-F1
#
_entry.id   AF-A0A938SZS3-F1
#
_cell.length_a   1.000
_cell.length_b   1.000
_cell.length_c   1.000
_cell.angle_alpha   90.00
_cell.angle_beta   90.00
_cell.angle_gamma   90.00
#
_symmetry.space_group_name_H-M   'P 1'
#
loop_
_entity.id
_entity.type
_entity.pdbx_description
1 polymer ?
#
loop_
_entity_poly.entity_id
_entity_poly.type
_entity_poly.pdbx_seq_one_letter_code
_entity_poly.pdbx_strand_id
1 'polypeptide(L)' 'MGKKEFLRQIESLKRRIDEHEAMINREKDKYNPDEGLIKYWEKEILAFKNAIEKTQKRLRRGK' A
#
# COMPACT_ATOMS: atom_id res chain seq x y z
N MET A 1 -7.02 -5.17 20.21
CA MET A 1 -6.15 -5.44 19.06
C MET A 1 -4.83 -6.00 19.54
N GLY A 2 -4.62 -7.30 19.33
CA GLY A 2 -3.36 -7.97 19.63
C GLY A 2 -2.32 -7.77 18.52
N LYS A 3 -1.05 -8.03 18.84
CA LYS A 3 0.08 -7.99 17.89
C LYS A 3 -0.21 -8.76 16.57
N LYS A 4 -0.92 -9.89 16.65
CA LYS A 4 -1.33 -10.69 15.49
C LYS A 4 -2.29 -9.96 14.54
N GLU A 5 -3.23 -9.17 15.07
CA GLU A 5 -4.18 -8.42 14.23
C GLU A 5 -3.49 -7.30 13.46
N PHE A 6 -2.56 -6.58 14.12
CA PHE A 6 -1.76 -5.56 13.45
C PHE A 6 -0.88 -6.13 12.35
N LEU A 7 -0.28 -7.31 12.56
CA LEU A 7 0.51 -7.99 11.53
C LEU A 7 -0.35 -8.39 10.32
N ARG A 8 -1.53 -8.98 10.56
CA ARG A 8 -2.49 -9.31 9.49
C ARG A 8 -2.94 -8.06 8.72
N GLN A 9 -3.20 -6.96 9.42
CA GLN A 9 -3.57 -5.70 8.79
C GLN A 9 -2.44 -5.17 7.90
N ILE A 10 -1.19 -5.22 8.37
CA ILE A 10 -0.02 -4.83 7.56
C ILE A 10 0.11 -5.72 6.33
N GLU A 11 -0.03 -7.04 6.46
CA GLU A 11 0.03 -7.96 5.31
C GLU A 11 -1.05 -7.66 4.27
N SER A 12 -2.29 -7.42 4.71
CA SER A 12 -3.39 -7.08 3.80
C SER A 12 -3.14 -5.77 3.06
N LEU A 13 -2.63 -4.75 3.77
CA LEU A 13 -2.24 -3.47 3.15
C LEU A 13 -1.07 -3.63 2.17
N LYS A 14 -0.09 -4.49 2.49
CA LYS A 14 1.03 -4.79 1.57
C LYS A 14 0.56 -5.47 0.29
N ARG A 15 -0.36 -6.44 0.37
CA ARG A 15 -0.93 -7.08 -0.82
C ARG A 15 -1.62 -6.07 -1.72
N ARG A 16 -2.41 -5.16 -1.14
CA ARG A 16 -3.05 -4.08 -1.92
C ARG A 16 -2.04 -3.17 -2.59
N ILE A 17 -0.94 -2.83 -1.91
CA ILE A 17 0.14 -2.04 -2.50
C ILE A 17 0.74 -2.77 -3.70
N ASP A 18 1.06 -4.06 -3.55
CA ASP A 18 1.63 -4.88 -4.62
C ASP A 18 0.70 -4.95 -5.85
N GLU A 19 -0.61 -5.13 -5.62
CA GLU A 19 -1.61 -5.10 -6.69
C GLU A 19 -1.63 -3.74 -7.42
N HIS A 20 -1.59 -2.63 -6.69
CA HIS A 20 -1.56 -1.29 -7.30
C HIS A 20 -0.24 -1.01 -8.02
N GLU A 21 0.90 -1.45 -7.47
CA GLU A 21 2.21 -1.32 -8.13
C GLU A 21 2.26 -2.16 -9.41
N ALA A 22 1.65 -3.34 -9.43
CA ALA A 22 1.50 -4.15 -10.64
C ALA A 22 0.59 -3.47 -11.68
N MET A 23 -0.52 -2.87 -11.26
CA MET A 23 -1.41 -2.10 -12.15
C MET A 23 -0.69 -0.90 -12.76
N ILE A 24 0.04 -0.12 -11.96
CA ILE A 24 0.85 1.01 -12.43
C ILE A 24 1.88 0.56 -13.45
N ASN A 25 2.62 -0.53 -13.18
CA ASN A 25 3.63 -1.03 -14.11
C ASN A 25 3.01 -1.47 -15.44
N ARG A 26 1.87 -2.17 -15.40
CA ARG A 26 1.14 -2.54 -16.62
C ARG A 26 0.64 -1.34 -17.40
N GLU A 27 0.18 -0.30 -16.71
CA GLU A 27 -0.30 0.93 -17.35
C GLU A 27 0.85 1.71 -17.99
N LYS A 28 2.01 1.79 -17.31
CA LYS A 28 3.22 2.44 -17.81
C LYS A 28 3.81 1.75 -19.05
N ASP A 29 3.59 0.45 -19.20
CA ASP A 29 4.05 -0.34 -20.36
C ASP A 29 3.17 -0.14 -21.61
N LYS A 30 1.96 0.43 -21.45
CA LYS A 30 1.10 0.72 -22.59
C LYS A 30 1.68 1.83 -23.46
N TYR A 31 1.33 1.78 -24.76
CA TYR A 31 1.72 2.79 -25.74
C TYR A 31 1.25 4.21 -25.36
N ASN A 32 0.10 4.33 -24.67
CA ASN A 32 -0.42 5.60 -24.18
C ASN A 32 -0.85 5.48 -22.71
N PRO A 33 0.08 5.63 -21.76
CA PRO A 33 -0.20 5.46 -20.34
C PRO A 33 -1.15 6.54 -19.81
N ASP A 34 -2.11 6.13 -18.98
CA ASP A 34 -2.98 7.08 -18.29
C ASP A 34 -2.30 7.61 -17.02
N GLU A 35 -1.65 8.76 -17.14
CA GLU A 35 -0.97 9.41 -16.01
C GLU A 35 -1.92 9.79 -14.87
N GLY A 36 -3.20 10.05 -15.17
CA GLY A 36 -4.21 10.36 -14.15
C GLY A 36 -4.50 9.15 -13.27
N LEU A 37 -4.67 7.99 -13.90
CA LEU A 37 -4.90 6.72 -13.24
C LEU A 37 -3.66 6.26 -12.44
N ILE A 38 -2.46 6.42 -13.02
CA ILE A 38 -1.19 6.14 -12.33
C ILE A 38 -1.08 7.00 -11.07
N LYS A 39 -1.29 8.32 -11.17
CA LYS A 39 -1.24 9.22 -10.00
C LYS A 39 -2.28 8.88 -8.94
N TYR A 40 -3.46 8.42 -9.36
CA TYR A 40 -4.49 7.97 -8.43
C TYR A 40 -4.01 6.76 -7.62
N TRP A 41 -3.51 5.72 -8.30
CA TRP A 41 -2.97 4.53 -7.63
C TRP A 41 -1.74 4.85 -6.77
N GLU A 42 -0.86 5.76 -7.19
CA GLU A 42 0.27 6.21 -6.38
C GLU A 42 -0.19 6.90 -5.08
N LYS A 43 -1.26 7.70 -5.13
CA LYS A 43 -1.85 8.30 -3.93
C LYS A 43 -2.43 7.25 -3.00
N GLU A 44 -3.11 6.23 -3.52
CA GLU A 44 -3.64 5.13 -2.71
C GLU A 44 -2.51 4.33 -2.06
N ILE A 45 -1.45 4.00 -2.81
CA ILE A 45 -0.24 3.36 -2.28
C ILE A 45 0.37 4.19 -1.15
N LEU A 46 0.47 5.51 -1.31
CA LEU A 46 1.00 6.39 -0.27
C LEU A 46 0.13 6.35 1.00
N ALA A 47 -1.20 6.34 0.86
CA ALA A 47 -2.12 6.21 1.98
C ALA A 47 -1.96 4.85 2.70
N PHE A 48 -1.83 3.75 1.96
CA PHE A 48 -1.60 2.42 2.53
C PHE A 48 -0.23 2.33 3.21
N LYS A 49 0.84 2.88 2.62
CA LYS A 49 2.17 2.95 3.24
C LYS A 49 2.15 3.72 4.56
N ASN A 50 1.46 4.86 4.61
CA ASN A 50 1.24 5.63 5.84
C ASN A 50 0.46 4.86 6.90
N ALA A 51 -0.57 4.10 6.51
CA ALA A 51 -1.33 3.25 7.42
C ALA A 51 -0.45 2.13 8.01
N ILE A 52 0.37 1.47 7.18
CA ILE A 52 1.35 0.46 7.62
C ILE A 52 2.33 1.08 8.63
N GLU A 53 2.90 2.25 8.32
CA GLU A 53 3.86 2.90 9.20
C GLU A 53 3.24 3.23 10.57
N LYS A 54 2.02 3.77 10.59
CA LYS A 54 1.30 4.03 11.85
C LYS A 54 1.08 2.75 12.65
N THR A 55 0.66 1.67 11.99
CA THR A 55 0.45 0.37 12.63
C THR A 55 1.75 -0.23 13.16
N GLN A 56 2.85 -0.13 12.41
CA GLN A 56 4.18 -0.56 12.84
C GLN A 56 4.69 0.26 14.03
N LYS A 57 4.49 1.59 14.04
CA LYS A 57 4.84 2.45 15.18
C LYS A 57 4.08 2.04 16.44
N ARG A 58 2.78 1.73 16.33
CA ARG A 58 1.97 1.21 17.44
C ARG A 58 2.47 -0.15 17.94
N LEU A 59 2.82 -1.05 17.03
CA LEU A 59 3.38 -2.36 17.37
C LEU A 59 4.73 -2.27 18.08
N ARG A 60 5.56 -1.26 17.76
CA ARG A 60 6.84 -1.02 18.43
C ARG A 60 6.69 -0.38 19.81
N ARG A 61 5.69 0.49 20.02
CA ARG A 61 5.43 1.15 21.31
C ARG A 61 4.84 0.23 22.37
N GLY A 62 4.17 -0.85 21.98
CA GLY A 62 3.63 -1.85 22.90
C GLY A 62 4.58 -3.02 23.19
N LYS A 63 5.90 -2.86 22.96
CA LYS A 63 6.94 -3.86 23.22
C LYS A 63 7.72 -3.50 24.46
#